data_AF-A0A818BD39-F1
#
_entry.id   AF-A0A818BD39-F1
#
_cell.length_a   1.000
_cell.length_b   1.000
_cell.length_c   1.000
_cell.angle_alpha   90.00
_cell.angle_beta   90.00
_cell.angle_gamma   90.00
#
_symmetry.space_group_name_H-M   'P 1'
#
loop_
_entity.id
_entity.type
_entity.pdbx_description
1 polymer ?
#
loop_
_entity_poly.entity_id
_entity_poly.type
_entity_poly.pdbx_seq_one_letter_code
_entity_poly.pdbx_strand_id
1 'polypeptide(L)'
;MNTRLRALYTDSLCQPYLVESDTLWTHQTKSVSLPLTARNIKVVVQKDIVFGNWRDAYTFSMNTTKLCLRITGVTLSSKIQPCE
;
A
#
# COMPACT_ATOMS: atom_id res chain seq x y z
N MET A 1 0.95 -2.17 -15.65
CA MET A 1 1.22 -2.86 -14.38
C MET A 1 0.09 -2.50 -13.43
N ASN A 2 -0.73 -3.46 -13.06
CA ASN A 2 -1.82 -3.21 -12.13
C ASN A 2 -1.26 -3.34 -10.72
N THR A 3 -1.48 -2.32 -9.90
CA THR A 3 -0.99 -2.27 -8.52
C THR A 3 -2.18 -2.07 -7.60
N ARG A 4 -2.12 -2.56 -6.36
CA ARG A 4 -3.07 -2.14 -5.32
C ARG A 4 -2.35 -1.91 -4.02
N LEU A 5 -2.87 -0.99 -3.23
CA LEU A 5 -2.35 -0.64 -1.91
C LEU A 5 -3.22 -1.30 -0.85
N ARG A 6 -2.61 -1.95 0.12
CA ARG A 6 -3.28 -2.53 1.28
C ARG A 6 -2.66 -1.96 2.54
N ALA A 7 -3.45 -1.38 3.41
CA ALA A 7 -3.03 -0.92 4.72
C ALA A 7 -3.66 -1.84 5.77
N LEU A 8 -2.81 -2.55 6.52
CA LEU A 8 -3.20 -3.30 7.70
C LEU A 8 -2.86 -2.46 8.92
N TYR A 9 -3.75 -2.36 9.88
CA TYR A 9 -3.47 -1.67 11.14
C TYR A 9 -4.26 -2.30 12.28
N THR A 10 -3.89 -1.98 13.50
CA THR A 10 -4.68 -2.28 14.70
C THR A 10 -5.26 -1.00 15.26
N ASP A 11 -6.50 -1.02 15.74
CA ASP A 11 -7.09 0.14 16.41
C ASP A 11 -6.64 0.28 17.89
N SER A 12 -7.26 1.21 18.62
CA SER A 12 -7.02 1.41 20.06
C SER A 12 -7.45 0.22 20.92
N LEU A 13 -8.31 -0.66 20.42
CA LEU A 13 -8.78 -1.88 21.06
C LEU A 13 -7.95 -3.11 20.62
N CYS A 14 -6.82 -2.90 19.92
CA CYS A 14 -5.97 -3.94 19.35
C CYS A 14 -6.68 -4.85 18.33
N GLN A 15 -7.79 -4.40 17.73
CA GLN A 15 -8.50 -5.15 16.70
C GLN A 15 -7.84 -4.93 15.32
N PRO A 16 -7.65 -5.99 14.52
CA PRO A 16 -7.03 -5.88 13.21
C PRO A 16 -8.02 -5.36 12.16
N TYR A 17 -7.56 -4.41 11.34
CA TYR A 17 -8.30 -3.85 10.22
C TYR A 17 -7.47 -3.90 8.94
N LEU A 18 -8.16 -4.06 7.82
CA LEU A 18 -7.62 -4.02 6.47
C LEU A 18 -8.36 -2.95 5.68
N VAL A 19 -7.61 -2.03 5.07
CA VAL A 19 -8.13 -1.09 4.08
C VAL A 19 -7.37 -1.32 2.78
N GLU A 20 -8.09 -1.47 1.69
CA GLU A 20 -7.54 -1.76 0.37
C GLU A 20 -7.98 -0.68 -0.62
N SER A 21 -7.07 -0.26 -1.48
CA SER A 21 -7.40 0.60 -2.62
C SER A 21 -7.88 -0.22 -3.80
N ASP A 22 -8.62 0.43 -4.70
CA ASP A 22 -8.85 -0.11 -6.05
C ASP A 22 -7.52 -0.34 -6.79
N THR A 23 -7.63 -1.05 -7.92
CA THR A 23 -6.54 -1.21 -8.88
C THR A 23 -6.04 0.17 -9.37
N LEU A 24 -4.75 0.40 -9.14
CA LEU A 24 -3.95 1.52 -9.62
C LEU A 24 -3.27 1.19 -10.94
N TRP A 25 -3.46 2.08 -11.91
CA TRP A 25 -2.77 2.08 -13.20
C TRP A 25 -1.57 3.04 -13.20
N THR A 26 -0.70 2.91 -14.20
CA THR A 26 0.46 3.79 -14.35
C THR A 26 0.03 5.27 -14.38
N HIS A 27 0.80 6.15 -13.73
CA HIS A 27 0.52 7.58 -13.56
C HIS A 27 -0.71 7.93 -12.71
N GLN A 28 -1.35 6.97 -12.05
CA GLN A 28 -2.40 7.27 -11.08
C GLN A 28 -1.84 7.46 -9.68
N THR A 29 -2.48 8.36 -8.95
CA THR A 29 -2.25 8.59 -7.52
C THR A 29 -3.49 8.17 -6.76
N LYS A 30 -3.33 7.39 -5.69
CA LYS A 30 -4.39 7.11 -4.71
C LYS A 30 -3.90 7.42 -3.31
N SER A 31 -4.83 7.84 -2.48
CA SER A 31 -4.66 8.01 -1.05
C SER A 31 -5.60 7.06 -0.31
N VAL A 32 -5.14 6.53 0.80
CA VAL A 32 -5.94 5.77 1.75
C VAL A 32 -5.88 6.51 3.07
N SER A 33 -7.04 6.92 3.57
CA SER A 33 -7.15 7.57 4.87
C SER A 33 -7.24 6.50 5.96
N LEU A 34 -6.41 6.63 6.98
CA LEU A 34 -6.46 5.78 8.17
C LEU A 34 -7.03 6.57 9.34
N PRO A 35 -7.76 5.91 10.26
CA PRO A 35 -8.26 6.58 11.45
C PRO A 35 -7.09 7.04 12.33
N LEU A 36 -7.30 8.12 13.10
CA LEU A 36 -6.29 8.65 14.02
C LEU A 36 -5.88 7.66 15.13
N THR A 37 -6.72 6.65 15.39
CA THR A 37 -6.48 5.58 16.35
C THR A 37 -5.69 4.41 15.78
N ALA A 38 -5.36 4.43 14.48
CA ALA A 38 -4.60 3.37 13.83
C ALA A 38 -3.18 3.27 14.40
N ARG A 39 -2.78 2.05 14.75
CA ARG A 39 -1.48 1.67 15.30
C ARG A 39 -0.93 0.48 14.52
N ASN A 40 0.38 0.22 14.66
CA ASN A 40 1.05 -0.91 14.01
C ASN A 40 0.77 -0.98 12.51
N ILE A 41 0.84 0.16 11.83
CA ILE A 41 0.39 0.28 10.45
C ILE A 41 1.40 -0.42 9.55
N LYS A 42 0.90 -1.36 8.75
CA LYS A 42 1.65 -2.11 7.76
C LYS A 42 1.05 -1.85 6.38
N VAL A 43 1.81 -1.19 5.52
CA VAL A 43 1.43 -0.92 4.14
C VAL A 43 2.04 -1.98 3.24
N VAL A 44 1.20 -2.68 2.49
CA VAL A 44 1.60 -3.69 1.51
C VAL A 44 1.21 -3.19 0.13
N VAL A 45 2.19 -3.12 -0.75
CA VAL A 45 1.99 -2.86 -2.17
C VAL A 45 1.94 -4.19 -2.88
N GLN A 46 0.80 -4.49 -3.51
CA GLN A 46 0.63 -5.70 -4.30
C GLN A 46 0.63 -5.38 -5.79
N LYS A 47 1.16 -6.30 -6.58
CA LYS A 47 1.14 -6.24 -8.03
C LYS A 47 0.38 -7.41 -8.62
N ASP A 48 -0.35 -7.15 -9.68
CA ASP A 48 -0.92 -8.20 -10.52
C ASP A 48 0.17 -8.74 -11.44
N ILE A 49 0.55 -10.00 -11.23
CA ILE A 49 1.58 -10.66 -12.04
C ILE A 49 0.94 -11.35 -13.25
N VAL A 50 -0.27 -11.92 -13.08
CA VAL A 50 -1.01 -12.61 -14.13
C VAL A 50 -2.52 -12.48 -13.86
N PHE A 51 -3.18 -11.53 -14.53
CA PHE A 51 -4.65 -11.36 -14.59
C PHE A 51 -5.42 -11.78 -13.32
N GLY A 52 -5.21 -11.04 -12.23
CA GLY A 52 -5.87 -11.26 -10.93
C GLY A 52 -5.03 -12.03 -9.92
N ASN A 53 -3.82 -12.47 -10.29
CA ASN A 53 -2.87 -13.07 -9.38
C ASN A 53 -1.99 -11.99 -8.72
N TRP A 54 -2.49 -11.49 -7.58
CA TRP A 54 -1.83 -10.46 -6.79
C TRP A 54 -0.72 -11.04 -5.91
N ARG A 55 0.46 -10.41 -5.96
CA ARG A 55 1.57 -10.73 -5.07
C ARG A 55 2.12 -9.50 -4.37
N ASP A 56 2.56 -9.71 -3.14
CA ASP A 56 3.25 -8.71 -2.35
C ASP A 56 4.56 -8.37 -3.03
N ALA A 57 4.70 -7.10 -3.43
CA ALA A 57 5.92 -6.57 -4.01
C ALA A 57 6.74 -5.78 -2.97
N TYR A 58 6.06 -5.03 -2.11
CA TYR A 58 6.69 -4.28 -1.04
C TYR A 58 5.86 -4.27 0.22
N THR A 59 6.52 -4.22 1.36
CA THR A 59 5.90 -4.12 2.67
C THR A 59 6.65 -3.08 3.49
N PHE A 60 5.90 -2.18 4.12
CA PHE A 60 6.41 -1.12 4.98
C PHE A 60 5.68 -1.18 6.31
N SER A 61 6.43 -1.10 7.39
CA SER A 61 5.87 -0.85 8.71
C SER A 61 6.12 0.62 9.04
N MET A 62 5.08 1.32 9.45
CA MET A 62 5.16 2.75 9.73
C MET A 62 4.49 3.11 11.06
N ASN A 63 5.14 4.01 11.78
CA ASN A 63 4.62 4.65 13.00
C ASN A 63 4.22 6.12 12.75
N THR A 64 4.25 6.56 11.49
CA THR A 64 3.97 7.95 11.10
C THR A 64 2.50 8.10 10.67
N THR A 65 1.97 9.32 10.79
CA THR A 65 0.59 9.67 10.40
C THR A 65 0.41 9.85 8.89
N LYS A 66 1.52 9.96 8.14
CA LYS A 66 1.52 10.14 6.69
C LYS A 66 2.68 9.38 6.07
N LEU A 67 2.38 8.63 5.01
CA LEU A 67 3.35 7.98 4.14
C LEU A 67 2.95 8.25 2.71
N CYS A 68 3.88 8.79 1.91
CA CYS A 68 3.70 8.92 0.47
C CYS A 68 4.74 8.04 -0.21
N LEU A 69 4.28 7.20 -1.13
CA LEU A 69 5.13 6.27 -1.89
C LEU A 69 4.91 6.53 -3.37
N ARG A 70 6.01 6.67 -4.09
CA ARG A 70 6.05 6.70 -5.55
C ARG A 70 6.58 5.37 -6.05
N ILE A 71 5.77 4.67 -6.85
CA ILE A 71 6.14 3.40 -7.48
C ILE A 71 6.44 3.68 -8.96
N THR A 72 7.64 3.31 -9.41
CA THR A 72 8.09 3.47 -10.80
C THR A 72 8.63 2.16 -11.35
N GLY A 73 8.75 2.06 -12.67
CA GLY A 73 9.26 0.87 -13.35
C GLY A 73 8.17 -0.04 -13.93
N VAL A 74 8.53 -1.29 -14.21
CA VAL A 74 7.69 -2.28 -14.89
C VAL A 74 7.26 -3.41 -13.94
N THR A 75 6.33 -4.27 -14.38
CA THR A 75 5.73 -5.34 -13.55
C THR A 75 6.78 -6.19 -12.83
N LEU A 76 7.83 -6.62 -13.53
CA LEU A 76 8.89 -7.48 -13.01
C LEU A 76 10.08 -6.73 -12.38
N SER A 77 10.18 -5.41 -12.57
CA SER A 77 11.27 -4.59 -12.06
C SER A 77 10.76 -3.18 -11.76
N SER A 78 10.28 -3.00 -10.52
CA SER A 78 9.87 -1.69 -10.03
C SER A 78 10.84 -1.17 -8.99
N LYS A 79 10.79 0.15 -8.78
CA LYS A 79 11.41 0.83 -7.65
C LYS A 79 10.32 1.54 -6.87
N ILE A 80 10.52 1.64 -5.57
CA ILE A 80 9.65 2.39 -4.69
C ILE A 80 10.49 3.39 -3.91
N GLN A 81 10.02 4.63 -3.88
CA GLN A 81 10.71 5.74 -3.25
C GLN A 81 9.67 6.56 -2.46
N PRO A 82 10.05 7.15 -1.31
CA PRO A 82 9.20 8.14 -0.68
C PRO A 82 8.97 9.32 -1.64
N CYS A 83 7.78 9.93 -1.58
CA CYS A 83 7.57 11.20 -2.27
C CYS A 83 8.34 12.27 -1.50
N GLU A 84 9.41 12.81 -2.08
CA GLU A 84 10.05 14.04 -1.62
C GLU A 84 9.13 15.25 -1.79
#